data_AF-A0A5C9E4D2-F1
#
_entry.id   AF-A0A5C9E4D2-F1
#
_cell.length_a   1.000
_cell.length_b   1.000
_cell.length_c   1.000
_cell.angle_alpha   90.00
_cell.angle_beta   90.00
_cell.angle_gamma   90.00
#
_symmetry.space_group_name_H-M   'P 1'
#
loop_
_entity.id
_entity.type
_entity.pdbx_description
1 polymer ?
#
loop_
_entity_poly.entity_id
_entity_poly.type
_entity_poly.pdbx_seq_one_letter_code
_entity_poly.pdbx_strand_id
1 'polypeptide(L)'
;MVKLKQETLTQSLEVLGLTTGDTPNSDMLILQAMLLAQNQGVSPLTSKIVHRTLLQSFGSSLSRAWVQRTLKKMEDLGLVKTETEGTYRKHYSIDINSIVAGFERLRQQHIALIQDQKGSLDKQLQFLNELNCSQLAKEFLEFYTDKEHVLSARFLKGIDEIHHTIDEISESEGKPGSTIRVILQWMRSILEGSENRMQKYLRSAMRGIEVKYLVGPELLKIDLKEDTDFPLEFFQKMIYSLAEFRFRNIPFKVRLYEGARTYSHFTIDSDRTVLIITENPMTAIYVTRGFNPDLIDNVCETFDEAWENAIPIIELPDDLLKRYDTTVSRELSRIIREIRDRYSDLSGEK
;
A
#
# COMPACT_ATOMS: atom_id res chain seq x y z
N MET A 1 14.97 -22.62 -34.47
CA MET A 1 15.99 -21.64 -34.02
C MET A 1 15.90 -20.31 -34.75
N VAL A 2 15.74 -20.27 -36.08
CA VAL A 2 15.58 -19.00 -36.86
C VAL A 2 14.28 -18.26 -36.55
N LYS A 3 13.14 -18.97 -36.45
CA LYS A 3 11.83 -18.38 -36.09
C LYS A 3 11.83 -17.70 -34.71
N LEU A 4 12.41 -18.37 -33.70
CA LEU A 4 12.52 -17.83 -32.34
C LEU A 4 13.30 -16.51 -32.30
N LYS A 5 14.41 -16.40 -33.06
CA LYS A 5 15.20 -15.17 -33.17
C LYS A 5 14.43 -14.03 -33.86
N GLN A 6 13.57 -14.37 -34.82
CA GLN A 6 12.77 -13.41 -35.57
C GLN A 6 11.59 -12.86 -34.74
N GLU A 7 10.97 -13.70 -33.91
CA GLU A 7 9.94 -13.30 -32.95
C GLU A 7 10.53 -12.37 -31.87
N THR A 8 11.68 -12.71 -31.30
CA THR A 8 12.36 -11.87 -30.31
C THR A 8 12.78 -10.50 -30.89
N LEU A 9 13.25 -10.46 -32.13
CA LEU A 9 13.61 -9.21 -32.80
C LEU A 9 12.38 -8.32 -33.05
N THR A 10 11.28 -8.90 -33.53
CA THR A 10 10.02 -8.18 -33.79
C THR A 10 9.50 -7.53 -32.52
N GLN A 11 9.43 -8.29 -31.42
CA GLN A 11 9.01 -7.78 -30.12
C GLN A 11 9.95 -6.66 -29.61
N SER A 12 11.26 -6.82 -29.77
CA SER A 12 12.24 -5.81 -29.32
C SER A 12 12.08 -4.49 -30.09
N LEU A 13 11.80 -4.55 -31.40
CA LEU A 13 11.59 -3.37 -32.22
C LEU A 13 10.25 -2.70 -31.93
N GLU A 14 9.20 -3.49 -31.68
CA GLU A 14 7.88 -2.97 -31.28
C GLU A 14 7.94 -2.22 -29.95
N VAL A 15 8.69 -2.72 -28.97
CA VAL A 15 8.93 -2.02 -27.69
C VAL A 15 9.60 -0.66 -27.89
N LEU A 16 10.43 -0.52 -28.93
CA LEU A 16 11.08 0.74 -29.30
C LEU A 16 10.22 1.61 -30.24
N GLY A 17 8.95 1.23 -30.48
CA GLY A 17 8.04 1.96 -31.35
C GLY A 17 8.30 1.76 -32.85
N LEU A 18 9.03 0.73 -33.26
CA LEU A 18 9.28 0.35 -34.64
C LEU A 18 8.51 -0.94 -34.98
N THR A 19 7.31 -0.82 -35.54
CA THR A 19 6.47 -1.99 -35.84
C THR A 19 6.95 -2.69 -37.12
N THR A 20 7.15 -4.02 -37.05
CA THR A 20 7.66 -4.84 -38.17
C THR A 20 6.69 -5.90 -38.68
N GLY A 21 5.43 -5.90 -38.20
CA GLY A 21 4.37 -6.83 -38.62
C GLY A 21 3.75 -6.50 -39.98
N ASP A 22 2.52 -6.99 -40.23
CA ASP A 22 1.83 -6.87 -41.54
C ASP A 22 1.60 -5.41 -41.99
N THR A 23 1.56 -4.48 -41.05
CA THR A 23 1.49 -3.04 -41.31
C THR A 23 2.63 -2.32 -40.59
N PRO A 24 3.84 -2.30 -41.17
CA PRO A 24 4.96 -1.58 -40.58
C PRO A 24 4.68 -0.08 -40.58
N ASN A 25 5.07 0.60 -39.50
CA ASN A 25 4.90 2.04 -39.42
C ASN A 25 5.85 2.79 -40.38
N SER A 26 5.59 4.07 -40.61
CA SER A 26 6.37 4.87 -41.56
C SER A 26 7.86 4.92 -41.24
N ASP A 27 8.20 4.83 -39.96
CA ASP A 27 9.58 4.91 -39.49
C ASP A 27 10.32 3.61 -39.81
N MET A 28 9.70 2.46 -39.58
CA MET A 28 10.28 1.17 -39.97
C MET A 28 10.42 1.05 -41.49
N LEU A 29 9.40 1.46 -42.25
CA LEU A 29 9.43 1.43 -43.73
C LEU A 29 10.58 2.26 -44.31
N ILE A 30 10.80 3.46 -43.76
CA ILE A 30 11.88 4.35 -44.21
C ILE A 30 13.25 3.76 -43.87
N LEU A 31 13.44 3.19 -42.68
CA LEU A 31 14.68 2.48 -42.32
C LEU A 31 14.94 1.30 -43.26
N GLN A 32 13.93 0.48 -43.54
CA GLN A 32 14.04 -0.66 -44.47
C GLN A 32 14.40 -0.20 -45.88
N ALA A 33 13.76 0.87 -46.38
CA ALA A 33 14.05 1.42 -47.71
C ALA A 33 15.47 2.00 -47.81
N MET A 34 15.98 2.62 -46.74
CA MET A 34 17.36 3.11 -46.69
C MET A 34 18.38 1.96 -46.71
N LEU A 35 18.17 0.94 -45.89
CA LEU A 35 19.03 -0.25 -45.85
C LEU A 35 19.02 -1.00 -47.19
N LEU A 36 17.85 -1.14 -47.80
CA LEU A 36 17.71 -1.80 -49.10
C LEU A 36 18.45 -1.02 -50.20
N ALA A 37 18.31 0.31 -50.23
CA ALA A 37 18.98 1.16 -51.22
C ALA A 37 20.52 1.11 -51.07
N GLN A 38 21.04 1.12 -49.83
CA GLN A 38 22.48 0.96 -49.59
C GLN A 38 22.98 -0.43 -49.98
N ASN A 39 22.23 -1.50 -49.69
CA ASN A 39 22.61 -2.85 -50.08
C ASN A 39 22.65 -3.02 -51.62
N GLN A 40 21.90 -2.20 -52.36
CA GLN A 40 21.96 -2.11 -53.83
C GLN A 40 23.11 -1.22 -54.34
N GLY A 41 24.01 -0.76 -53.46
CA GLY A 41 25.16 0.07 -53.81
C GLY A 41 24.83 1.54 -54.07
N VAL A 42 23.63 2.02 -53.70
CA VAL A 42 23.25 3.42 -53.90
C VAL A 42 23.79 4.27 -52.75
N SER A 43 24.83 5.04 -53.03
CA SER A 43 25.39 6.05 -52.12
C SER A 43 25.82 7.30 -52.91
N PRO A 44 25.49 8.53 -52.45
CA PRO A 44 24.80 8.89 -51.22
C PRO A 44 23.27 8.73 -51.29
N LEU A 45 22.60 8.48 -50.15
CA LEU A 45 21.14 8.43 -50.10
C LEU A 45 20.54 9.84 -50.04
N THR A 46 19.59 10.14 -50.92
CA THR A 46 18.78 11.37 -50.85
C THR A 46 17.34 11.03 -50.52
N SER A 47 16.57 12.00 -49.99
CA SER A 47 15.12 11.82 -49.77
C SER A 47 14.36 11.36 -51.02
N LYS A 48 14.82 11.74 -52.22
CA LYS A 48 14.25 11.30 -53.51
C LYS A 48 14.51 9.82 -53.77
N ILE A 49 15.72 9.35 -53.44
CA ILE A 49 16.11 7.94 -53.59
C ILE A 49 15.29 7.09 -52.62
N VAL A 50 15.23 7.47 -51.33
CA VAL A 50 14.45 6.75 -50.31
C VAL A 50 12.96 6.66 -50.71
N HIS A 51 12.37 7.77 -51.15
CA HIS A 51 10.98 7.78 -51.62
C HIS A 51 10.76 6.89 -52.85
N ARG A 52 11.71 6.86 -53.79
CA ARG A 52 11.63 5.96 -54.96
C ARG A 52 11.68 4.49 -54.52
N THR A 53 12.59 4.14 -53.62
CA THR A 53 12.71 2.78 -53.09
C THR A 53 11.45 2.36 -52.32
N LEU A 54 10.83 3.26 -51.56
CA LEU A 54 9.55 3.01 -50.89
C LEU A 54 8.42 2.67 -51.87
N LEU A 55 8.32 3.43 -52.97
CA LEU A 55 7.32 3.18 -54.01
C LEU A 55 7.56 1.85 -54.74
N GLN A 56 8.81 1.56 -55.08
CA GLN A 56 9.17 0.40 -55.90
C GLN A 56 9.15 -0.91 -55.12
N SER A 57 9.65 -0.92 -53.88
CA SER A 57 9.85 -2.16 -53.12
C SER A 57 8.74 -2.44 -52.10
N PHE A 58 8.03 -1.41 -51.64
CA PHE A 58 7.03 -1.53 -50.57
C PHE A 58 5.64 -1.03 -50.98
N GLY A 59 5.45 -0.53 -52.21
CA GLY A 59 4.16 -0.02 -52.69
C GLY A 59 3.59 1.14 -51.88
N SER A 60 4.45 1.83 -51.10
CA SER A 60 4.00 2.80 -50.10
C SER A 60 3.53 4.11 -50.73
N SER A 61 2.38 4.64 -50.28
CA SER A 61 1.84 5.93 -50.73
C SER A 61 2.36 7.14 -49.96
N LEU A 62 3.43 6.98 -49.17
CA LEU A 62 4.01 8.07 -48.38
C LEU A 62 4.50 9.20 -49.29
N SER A 63 4.01 10.42 -49.04
CA SER A 63 4.44 11.58 -49.81
C SER A 63 5.91 11.92 -49.56
N ARG A 64 6.57 12.53 -50.55
CA ARG A 64 7.96 13.00 -50.42
C ARG A 64 8.17 13.95 -49.22
N ALA A 65 7.19 14.79 -48.91
CA ALA A 65 7.24 15.68 -47.75
C ALA A 65 7.18 14.91 -46.42
N TRP A 66 6.43 13.80 -46.37
CA TRP A 66 6.41 12.90 -45.20
C TRP A 66 7.77 12.22 -45.02
N VAL A 67 8.34 11.68 -46.10
CA VAL A 67 9.68 11.05 -46.07
C VAL A 67 10.73 12.03 -45.53
N GLN A 68 10.71 13.29 -45.95
CA GLN A 68 11.63 14.30 -45.44
C GLN A 68 11.44 14.57 -43.93
N ARG A 69 10.19 14.66 -43.45
CA ARG A 69 9.90 14.85 -42.03
C ARG A 69 10.38 13.65 -41.19
N THR A 70 10.13 12.43 -41.64
CA THR A 70 10.58 11.23 -40.95
C THR A 70 12.10 11.07 -40.98
N LEU A 71 12.76 11.38 -42.10
CA LEU A 71 14.23 11.39 -42.16
C LEU A 71 14.84 12.40 -41.19
N LYS A 72 14.24 13.59 -41.05
CA LYS A 72 14.65 14.58 -40.04
C LYS A 72 14.44 14.03 -38.62
N LYS A 73 13.30 13.41 -38.33
CA LYS A 73 13.03 12.77 -37.04
C LYS A 73 14.08 11.68 -36.73
N MET A 74 14.44 10.85 -37.71
CA MET A 74 15.46 9.81 -37.56
C MET A 74 16.86 10.37 -37.37
N GLU A 75 17.18 11.48 -38.04
CA GLU A 75 18.40 12.26 -37.83
C GLU A 75 18.46 12.79 -36.39
N ASP A 76 17.38 13.41 -35.90
CA ASP A 76 17.27 13.92 -34.53
C ASP A 76 17.38 12.79 -33.48
N LEU A 77 16.86 11.60 -33.81
CA LEU A 77 16.99 10.40 -32.98
C LEU A 77 18.37 9.73 -33.07
N GLY A 78 19.21 10.10 -34.03
CA GLY A 78 20.51 9.48 -34.27
C GLY A 78 20.48 8.17 -35.05
N LEU A 79 19.29 7.72 -35.51
CA LEU A 79 19.12 6.53 -36.35
C LEU A 79 19.78 6.69 -37.73
N VAL A 80 19.82 7.93 -38.23
CA VAL A 80 20.36 8.29 -39.54
C VAL A 80 21.37 9.44 -39.36
N LYS A 81 22.45 9.43 -40.12
CA LYS A 81 23.44 10.53 -40.16
C LYS A 81 23.27 11.35 -41.43
N THR A 82 23.56 12.65 -41.35
CA THR A 82 23.66 13.53 -42.51
C THR A 82 25.14 13.75 -42.84
N GLU A 83 25.55 13.44 -44.07
CA GLU A 83 26.97 13.47 -44.48
C GLU A 83 27.44 14.85 -44.94
N THR A 84 26.51 15.78 -45.20
CA THR A 84 26.86 17.10 -45.74
C THR A 84 26.18 18.20 -44.94
N GLU A 85 26.97 18.93 -44.16
CA GLU A 85 26.51 20.15 -43.49
C GLU A 85 26.50 21.30 -44.52
N GLY A 86 25.34 21.96 -44.70
CA GLY A 86 25.25 23.24 -45.43
C GLY A 86 24.97 23.21 -46.94
N THR A 87 24.77 22.05 -47.58
CA THR A 87 24.32 21.99 -49.00
C THR A 87 22.79 21.99 -49.13
N TYR A 88 22.26 22.53 -50.24
CA TYR A 88 20.82 22.54 -50.55
C TYR A 88 20.20 21.13 -50.64
N ARG A 89 21.01 20.08 -50.78
CA ARG A 89 20.57 18.67 -50.82
C ARG A 89 21.27 17.87 -49.73
N LYS A 90 20.52 17.51 -48.68
CA LYS A 90 20.98 16.61 -47.62
C LYS A 90 21.24 15.21 -48.19
N HIS A 91 22.40 14.67 -47.85
CA HIS A 91 22.78 13.28 -48.04
C HIS A 91 22.69 12.54 -46.72
N TYR A 92 22.04 11.38 -46.73
CA TYR A 92 21.81 10.55 -45.56
C TYR A 92 22.64 9.26 -45.66
N SER A 93 23.10 8.78 -44.51
CA SER A 93 23.66 7.44 -44.38
C SER A 93 23.11 6.75 -43.14
N ILE A 94 22.93 5.43 -43.28
CA ILE A 94 22.57 4.55 -42.18
C ILE A 94 23.70 3.55 -41.93
N ASP A 95 24.11 3.59 -40.68
CA ASP A 95 25.13 2.89 -39.94
C ASP A 95 24.71 1.74 -39.04
N ILE A 96 25.53 0.72 -38.77
CA ILE A 96 25.28 -0.08 -37.55
C ILE A 96 25.39 0.80 -36.29
N ASN A 97 26.33 1.75 -36.25
CA ASN A 97 26.52 2.63 -35.10
C ASN A 97 25.39 3.67 -35.02
N SER A 98 24.89 4.17 -36.16
CA SER A 98 23.71 5.06 -36.15
C SER A 98 22.46 4.31 -35.69
N ILE A 99 22.24 3.07 -36.13
CA ILE A 99 21.12 2.24 -35.64
C ILE A 99 21.23 2.01 -34.13
N VAL A 100 22.42 1.64 -33.63
CA VAL A 100 22.63 1.45 -32.18
C VAL A 100 22.38 2.73 -31.40
N ALA A 101 22.93 3.87 -31.84
CA ALA A 101 22.71 5.15 -31.19
C ALA A 101 21.22 5.54 -31.18
N GLY A 102 20.53 5.30 -32.30
CA GLY A 102 19.10 5.54 -32.43
C GLY A 102 18.25 4.65 -31.54
N PHE A 103 18.56 3.35 -31.45
CA PHE A 103 17.89 2.43 -30.56
C PHE A 103 18.12 2.77 -29.08
N GLU A 104 19.33 3.16 -28.71
CA GLU A 104 19.64 3.62 -27.36
C GLU A 104 18.84 4.86 -26.99
N ARG A 105 18.71 5.82 -27.92
CA ARG A 105 17.93 7.03 -27.69
C ARG A 105 16.43 6.76 -27.60
N LEU A 106 15.90 5.89 -28.48
CA LEU A 106 14.51 5.44 -28.40
C LEU A 106 14.23 4.71 -27.08
N ARG A 107 15.14 3.83 -26.66
CA ARG A 107 15.06 3.13 -25.37
C ARG A 107 14.97 4.12 -24.21
N GLN A 108 15.86 5.11 -24.16
CA GLN A 108 15.86 6.14 -23.11
C GLN A 108 14.56 6.96 -23.11
N GLN A 109 14.06 7.35 -24.29
CA GLN A 109 12.79 8.08 -24.40
C GLN A 109 11.60 7.25 -23.92
N HIS A 110 11.54 5.97 -24.29
CA HIS A 110 10.48 5.07 -23.83
C HIS A 110 10.56 4.80 -22.32
N ILE A 111 11.76 4.62 -21.77
CA ILE A 111 11.95 4.48 -20.32
C ILE A 111 11.43 5.73 -19.60
N ALA A 112 11.81 6.93 -20.07
CA ALA A 112 11.35 8.19 -19.48
C ALA A 112 9.81 8.32 -19.54
N LEU A 113 9.20 8.01 -20.69
CA LEU A 113 7.75 8.03 -20.85
C LEU A 113 7.04 7.07 -19.89
N ILE A 114 7.54 5.84 -19.76
CA ILE A 114 6.96 4.84 -18.85
C ILE A 114 7.12 5.28 -17.39
N GLN A 115 8.27 5.86 -17.02
CA GLN A 115 8.50 6.39 -15.69
C GLN A 115 7.55 7.55 -15.36
N ASP A 116 7.31 8.46 -16.30
CA ASP A 116 6.37 9.56 -16.14
C ASP A 116 4.92 9.04 -16.00
N GLN A 117 4.53 8.06 -16.83
CA GLN A 117 3.23 7.41 -16.73
C GLN A 117 3.05 6.72 -15.37
N LYS A 118 4.06 5.97 -14.92
CA LYS A 118 4.06 5.34 -13.60
C LYS A 118 3.89 6.39 -12.51
N GLY A 119 4.68 7.46 -12.52
CA GLY A 119 4.58 8.53 -11.53
C GLY A 119 3.20 9.22 -11.53
N SER A 120 2.57 9.37 -12.69
CA SER A 120 1.19 9.88 -12.78
C SER A 120 0.17 8.91 -12.21
N LEU A 121 0.31 7.61 -12.50
CA LEU A 121 -0.57 6.57 -11.97
C LEU A 121 -0.42 6.42 -10.46
N ASP A 122 0.81 6.44 -9.94
CA ASP A 122 1.09 6.37 -8.50
C ASP A 122 0.44 7.57 -7.77
N LYS A 123 0.51 8.78 -8.34
CA LYS A 123 -0.18 9.96 -7.78
C LYS A 123 -1.70 9.83 -7.79
N GLN A 124 -2.29 9.30 -8.87
CA GLN A 124 -3.74 9.07 -8.93
C GLN A 124 -4.18 8.02 -7.92
N LEU A 125 -3.41 6.94 -7.77
CA LEU A 125 -3.66 5.89 -6.80
C LEU A 125 -3.55 6.42 -5.37
N GLN A 126 -2.52 7.23 -5.08
CA GLN A 126 -2.39 7.91 -3.79
C GLN A 126 -3.60 8.80 -3.50
N PHE A 127 -4.01 9.63 -4.46
CA PHE A 127 -5.20 10.49 -4.30
C PHE A 127 -6.46 9.69 -4.02
N LEU A 128 -6.67 8.57 -4.71
CA LEU A 128 -7.83 7.69 -4.49
C LEU A 128 -7.78 6.99 -3.13
N ASN A 129 -6.61 6.57 -2.67
CA ASN A 129 -6.44 5.94 -1.36
C ASN A 129 -6.63 6.93 -0.20
N GLU A 130 -6.27 8.19 -0.40
CA GLU A 130 -6.49 9.27 0.58
C GLU A 130 -7.94 9.78 0.57
N LEU A 131 -8.73 9.44 -0.45
CA LEU A 131 -10.10 9.90 -0.60
C LEU A 131 -11.04 9.23 0.43
N ASN A 132 -11.41 9.98 1.46
CA ASN A 132 -12.45 9.56 2.41
C ASN A 132 -13.85 9.68 1.76
N CYS A 133 -14.28 8.61 1.10
CA CYS A 133 -15.58 8.56 0.42
C CYS A 133 -16.77 8.79 1.37
N SER A 134 -16.63 8.45 2.64
CA SER A 134 -17.68 8.68 3.63
C SER A 134 -17.83 10.16 3.97
N GLN A 135 -16.72 10.88 4.12
CA GLN A 135 -16.74 12.32 4.31
C GLN A 135 -17.27 13.02 3.07
N LEU A 136 -16.82 12.61 1.88
CA LEU A 136 -17.33 13.13 0.60
C LEU A 136 -18.85 12.93 0.46
N ALA A 137 -19.37 11.77 0.88
CA ALA A 137 -20.81 11.50 0.86
C ALA A 137 -21.59 12.40 1.83
N LYS A 138 -21.06 12.63 3.05
CA LYS A 138 -21.66 13.57 4.01
C LYS A 138 -21.70 14.98 3.44
N GLU A 139 -20.56 15.49 2.98
CA GLU A 139 -20.44 16.83 2.39
C GLU A 139 -21.35 17.00 1.17
N PHE A 140 -21.43 15.98 0.32
CA PHE A 140 -22.34 15.97 -0.83
C PHE A 140 -23.81 16.08 -0.38
N LEU A 141 -24.24 15.26 0.58
CA LEU A 141 -25.61 15.31 1.08
C LEU A 141 -25.93 16.61 1.81
N GLU A 142 -25.02 17.10 2.65
CA GLU A 142 -25.14 18.39 3.33
C GLU A 142 -25.30 19.53 2.33
N PHE A 143 -24.45 19.56 1.30
CA PHE A 143 -24.49 20.59 0.26
C PHE A 143 -25.85 20.65 -0.48
N TYR A 144 -26.49 19.50 -0.73
CA TYR A 144 -27.77 19.46 -1.47
C TYR A 144 -29.02 19.47 -0.59
N THR A 145 -28.91 19.11 0.69
CA THR A 145 -30.07 18.98 1.58
C THR A 145 -30.12 20.00 2.71
N ASP A 146 -29.02 20.74 2.93
CA ASP A 146 -28.82 21.70 4.02
C ASP A 146 -29.09 21.06 5.41
N LYS A 147 -28.83 19.76 5.52
CA LYS A 147 -29.00 18.96 6.73
C LYS A 147 -27.74 18.17 6.99
N GLU A 148 -27.32 18.14 8.25
CA GLU A 148 -26.24 17.29 8.73
C GLU A 148 -26.68 15.81 8.68
N HIS A 149 -25.90 14.97 8.02
CA HIS A 149 -26.17 13.52 7.93
C HIS A 149 -25.13 12.75 8.71
N VAL A 150 -25.58 12.05 9.75
CA VAL A 150 -24.71 11.14 10.52
C VAL A 150 -24.83 9.74 9.92
N LEU A 151 -23.69 9.18 9.51
CA LEU A 151 -23.64 7.79 9.05
C LEU A 151 -24.02 6.85 10.21
N SER A 152 -25.12 6.12 10.02
CA SER A 152 -25.67 5.25 11.06
C SER A 152 -25.08 3.84 11.02
N ALA A 153 -24.72 3.35 9.84
CA ALA A 153 -23.97 2.10 9.64
C ALA A 153 -23.21 2.10 8.31
N ARG A 154 -22.05 1.44 8.25
CA ARG A 154 -21.31 1.20 6.99
C ARG A 154 -20.45 -0.07 7.06
N PHE A 155 -20.25 -0.71 5.90
CA PHE A 155 -19.26 -1.77 5.76
C PHE A 155 -17.88 -1.17 5.50
N LEU A 156 -16.86 -1.73 6.16
CA LEU A 156 -15.46 -1.37 6.02
C LEU A 156 -14.72 -2.53 5.37
N LYS A 157 -13.86 -2.26 4.39
CA LYS A 157 -13.09 -3.25 3.65
C LYS A 157 -11.61 -2.94 3.72
N GLY A 158 -10.84 -3.96 4.11
CA GLY A 158 -9.41 -3.84 4.27
C GLY A 158 -9.02 -3.21 5.60
N ILE A 159 -7.75 -3.41 5.95
CA ILE A 159 -7.21 -3.03 7.25
C ILE A 159 -7.11 -1.50 7.41
N ASP A 160 -6.73 -0.80 6.35
CA ASP A 160 -6.52 0.65 6.36
C ASP A 160 -7.83 1.40 6.64
N GLU A 161 -8.94 1.01 6.01
CA GLU A 161 -10.25 1.64 6.22
C GLU A 161 -10.76 1.41 7.65
N ILE A 162 -10.51 0.23 8.21
CA ILE A 162 -10.86 -0.10 9.60
C ILE A 162 -10.05 0.77 10.56
N HIS A 163 -8.75 0.90 10.35
CA HIS A 163 -7.89 1.75 11.18
C HIS A 163 -8.28 3.21 11.09
N HIS A 164 -8.45 3.73 9.87
CA HIS A 164 -8.89 5.10 9.66
C HIS A 164 -10.21 5.37 10.40
N THR A 165 -11.17 4.44 10.34
CA THR A 165 -12.46 4.57 11.05
C THR A 165 -12.28 4.56 12.57
N ILE A 166 -11.50 3.65 13.12
CA ILE A 166 -11.23 3.58 14.57
C ILE A 166 -10.54 4.86 15.05
N ASP A 167 -9.61 5.38 14.26
CA ASP A 167 -8.86 6.60 14.57
C ASP A 167 -9.77 7.83 14.53
N GLU A 168 -10.61 7.95 13.50
CA GLU A 168 -11.62 9.00 13.37
C GLU A 168 -12.52 9.02 14.61
N ILE A 169 -13.03 7.87 15.04
CA ILE A 169 -13.88 7.74 16.24
C ILE A 169 -13.12 8.13 17.51
N SER A 170 -11.90 7.61 17.68
CA SER A 170 -11.08 7.84 18.89
C SER A 170 -10.66 9.31 19.04
N GLU A 171 -10.42 10.01 17.94
CA GLU A 171 -9.95 11.40 17.92
C GLU A 171 -11.10 12.41 18.00
N SER A 172 -12.17 12.20 17.23
CA SER A 172 -13.26 13.16 17.10
C SER A 172 -14.25 13.16 18.27
N GLU A 173 -14.40 12.03 18.96
CA GLU A 173 -15.52 11.84 19.91
C GLU A 173 -15.09 11.51 21.33
N GLY A 174 -13.89 10.98 21.51
CA GLY A 174 -13.34 10.67 22.82
C GLY A 174 -13.18 11.91 23.70
N LYS A 175 -13.95 11.99 24.79
CA LYS A 175 -13.83 13.03 25.80
C LYS A 175 -13.22 12.47 27.08
N PRO A 176 -12.58 13.31 27.93
CA PRO A 176 -12.16 12.87 29.26
C PRO A 176 -13.35 12.25 30.01
N GLY A 177 -13.18 11.02 30.52
CA GLY A 177 -14.24 10.23 31.15
C GLY A 177 -14.93 9.20 30.25
N SER A 178 -14.75 9.26 28.92
CA SER A 178 -15.21 8.19 28.01
C SER A 178 -14.45 6.89 28.25
N THR A 179 -15.04 5.77 27.85
CA THR A 179 -14.43 4.43 27.86
C THR A 179 -14.29 3.87 26.45
N ILE A 180 -13.07 3.55 26.05
CA ILE A 180 -12.77 2.79 24.84
C ILE A 180 -12.63 1.31 25.23
N ARG A 181 -13.39 0.44 24.56
CA ARG A 181 -13.31 -1.02 24.70
C ARG A 181 -12.75 -1.63 23.43
N VAL A 182 -11.73 -2.46 23.57
CA VAL A 182 -11.05 -3.08 22.43
C VAL A 182 -10.90 -4.58 22.69
N ILE A 183 -11.51 -5.43 21.87
CA ILE A 183 -11.18 -6.86 21.80
C ILE A 183 -10.51 -7.10 20.47
N LEU A 184 -9.28 -7.62 20.52
CA LEU A 184 -8.52 -7.91 19.33
C LEU A 184 -7.94 -9.33 19.42
N GLN A 185 -8.57 -10.25 18.68
CA GLN A 185 -8.19 -11.67 18.69
C GLN A 185 -7.18 -12.05 17.59
N TRP A 186 -6.92 -11.16 16.62
CA TRP A 186 -6.10 -11.45 15.43
C TRP A 186 -4.78 -10.70 15.50
N MET A 187 -3.85 -11.24 16.29
CA MET A 187 -2.53 -10.66 16.49
C MET A 187 -1.75 -10.44 15.18
N ARG A 188 -1.87 -11.31 14.18
CA ARG A 188 -1.06 -11.22 12.94
C ARG A 188 -1.33 -9.97 12.11
N SER A 189 -2.59 -9.68 11.78
CA SER A 189 -2.96 -8.47 11.03
C SER A 189 -2.74 -7.19 11.85
N ILE A 190 -2.70 -7.30 13.18
CA ILE A 190 -2.46 -6.17 14.08
C ILE A 190 -1.01 -5.71 14.04
N LEU A 191 -0.03 -6.60 13.89
CA LEU A 191 1.40 -6.27 13.90
C LEU A 191 1.74 -5.21 12.83
N GLU A 192 1.10 -5.29 11.67
CA GLU A 192 1.18 -4.23 10.66
C GLU A 192 0.45 -2.97 11.18
N GLY A 193 1.23 -1.96 11.58
CA GLY A 193 0.71 -0.69 12.12
C GLY A 193 0.28 -0.72 13.59
N SER A 194 0.51 -1.80 14.34
CA SER A 194 0.18 -1.89 15.79
C SER A 194 0.80 -0.77 16.60
N GLU A 195 2.01 -0.35 16.25
CA GLU A 195 2.73 0.70 16.96
C GLU A 195 1.96 2.02 16.90
N ASN A 196 1.58 2.45 15.70
CA ASN A 196 0.82 3.69 15.50
C ASN A 196 -0.53 3.64 16.23
N ARG A 197 -1.24 2.50 16.18
CA ARG A 197 -2.52 2.33 16.85
C ARG A 197 -2.40 2.36 18.37
N MET A 198 -1.43 1.61 18.91
CA MET A 198 -1.16 1.60 20.34
C MET A 198 -0.84 3.01 20.83
N GLN A 199 0.03 3.74 20.13
CA GLN A 199 0.34 5.14 20.45
C GLN A 199 -0.92 6.04 20.44
N LYS A 200 -1.90 5.81 19.55
CA LYS A 200 -3.17 6.55 19.55
C LYS A 200 -4.04 6.25 20.77
N TYR A 201 -4.14 4.98 21.16
CA TYR A 201 -4.84 4.62 22.39
C TYR A 201 -4.12 5.16 23.64
N LEU A 202 -2.80 5.16 23.65
CA LEU A 202 -2.00 5.77 24.71
C LEU A 202 -2.26 7.28 24.82
N ARG A 203 -2.24 7.99 23.68
CA ARG A 203 -2.60 9.42 23.65
C ARG A 203 -4.01 9.66 24.14
N SER A 204 -4.95 8.76 23.82
CA SER A 204 -6.33 8.83 24.33
C SER A 204 -6.39 8.65 25.84
N ALA A 205 -5.67 7.68 26.40
CA ALA A 205 -5.57 7.50 27.84
C ALA A 205 -4.92 8.69 28.56
N MET A 206 -3.88 9.30 27.97
CA MET A 206 -3.27 10.53 28.49
C MET A 206 -4.23 11.73 28.49
N ARG A 207 -5.25 11.75 27.61
CA ARG A 207 -6.33 12.73 27.63
C ARG A 207 -7.42 12.45 28.68
N GLY A 208 -7.30 11.35 29.44
CA GLY A 208 -8.26 10.96 30.47
C GLY A 208 -9.39 10.06 29.98
N ILE A 209 -9.26 9.41 28.82
CA ILE A 209 -10.18 8.39 28.32
C ILE A 209 -9.78 7.03 28.90
N GLU A 210 -10.69 6.27 29.49
CA GLU A 210 -10.38 4.91 29.94
C GLU A 210 -10.27 3.95 28.76
N VAL A 211 -9.07 3.44 28.50
CA VAL A 211 -8.83 2.41 27.48
C VAL A 211 -8.75 1.05 28.14
N LYS A 212 -9.73 0.19 27.82
CA LYS A 212 -9.79 -1.22 28.22
C LYS A 212 -9.47 -2.09 27.02
N TYR A 213 -8.33 -2.77 27.05
CA TYR A 213 -7.86 -3.61 25.96
C TYR A 213 -7.84 -5.09 26.38
N LEU A 214 -8.64 -5.91 25.74
CA LEU A 214 -8.74 -7.34 25.99
C LEU A 214 -7.97 -8.12 24.92
N VAL A 215 -7.05 -8.98 25.37
CA VAL A 215 -6.28 -9.89 24.51
C VAL A 215 -6.67 -11.34 24.78
N GLY A 216 -6.68 -12.14 23.71
CA GLY A 216 -6.90 -13.59 23.80
C GLY A 216 -5.62 -14.38 24.09
N PRO A 217 -5.74 -15.68 24.42
CA PRO A 217 -4.61 -16.58 24.68
C PRO A 217 -3.69 -16.77 23.47
N GLU A 218 -4.13 -16.42 22.27
CA GLU A 218 -3.35 -16.43 21.03
C GLU A 218 -2.08 -15.59 21.15
N LEU A 219 -2.10 -14.51 21.94
CA LEU A 219 -0.91 -13.71 22.24
C LEU A 219 0.22 -14.57 22.84
N LEU A 220 -0.15 -15.51 23.72
CA LEU A 220 0.80 -16.40 24.38
C LEU A 220 1.26 -17.56 23.50
N LYS A 221 0.62 -17.78 22.35
CA LYS A 221 0.96 -18.86 21.41
C LYS A 221 1.98 -18.45 20.35
N ILE A 222 2.40 -17.18 20.32
CA ILE A 222 3.35 -16.67 19.33
C ILE A 222 4.76 -17.18 19.64
N ASP A 223 5.36 -17.92 18.70
CA ASP A 223 6.76 -18.33 18.77
C ASP A 223 7.61 -17.65 17.68
N LEU A 224 8.63 -16.91 18.11
CA LEU A 224 9.52 -16.11 17.25
C LEU A 224 10.39 -16.94 16.32
N LYS A 225 10.49 -18.25 16.55
CA LYS A 225 11.22 -19.17 15.66
C LYS A 225 10.46 -19.43 14.35
N GLU A 226 9.14 -19.32 14.37
CA GLU A 226 8.27 -19.53 13.22
C GLU A 226 7.67 -18.22 12.68
N ASP A 227 7.56 -17.19 13.53
CA ASP A 227 7.06 -15.86 13.19
C ASP A 227 8.21 -14.82 13.28
N THR A 228 9.00 -14.69 12.20
CA THR A 228 10.21 -13.85 12.15
C THR A 228 9.94 -12.35 12.24
N ASP A 229 8.69 -11.92 12.03
CA ASP A 229 8.33 -10.51 11.91
C ASP A 229 7.72 -9.93 13.20
N PHE A 230 7.67 -10.69 14.31
CA PHE A 230 7.15 -10.17 15.57
C PHE A 230 8.17 -9.22 16.24
N PRO A 231 7.81 -7.94 16.48
CA PRO A 231 8.72 -6.93 17.02
C PRO A 231 8.87 -7.09 18.54
N LEU A 232 9.68 -8.06 18.98
CA LEU A 232 9.85 -8.39 20.40
C LEU A 232 10.25 -7.18 21.26
N GLU A 233 11.16 -6.34 20.78
CA GLU A 233 11.58 -5.13 21.50
C GLU A 233 10.43 -4.14 21.72
N PHE A 234 9.58 -3.96 20.70
CA PHE A 234 8.38 -3.12 20.82
C PHE A 234 7.42 -3.72 21.84
N PHE A 235 7.22 -5.04 21.80
CA PHE A 235 6.39 -5.74 22.76
C PHE A 235 6.90 -5.57 24.20
N GLN A 236 8.20 -5.77 24.44
CA GLN A 236 8.82 -5.54 25.74
C GLN A 236 8.58 -4.12 26.25
N LYS A 237 8.89 -3.11 25.41
CA LYS A 237 8.67 -1.69 25.73
C LYS A 237 7.22 -1.42 26.09
N MET A 238 6.27 -1.99 25.34
CA MET A 238 4.85 -1.88 25.63
C MET A 238 4.51 -2.38 27.04
N ILE A 239 4.96 -3.58 27.41
CA ILE A 239 4.66 -4.15 28.75
C ILE A 239 5.24 -3.29 29.88
N TYR A 240 6.47 -2.78 29.74
CA TYR A 240 7.02 -1.85 30.73
C TYR A 240 6.22 -0.53 30.79
N SER A 241 5.80 0.01 29.65
CA SER A 241 4.95 1.19 29.61
C SER A 241 3.60 0.95 30.28
N LEU A 242 2.98 -0.22 30.11
CA LEU A 242 1.74 -0.58 30.81
C LEU A 242 1.90 -0.57 32.33
N ALA A 243 3.03 -1.09 32.83
CA ALA A 243 3.34 -1.00 34.25
C ALA A 243 3.48 0.46 34.68
N GLU A 244 4.29 1.26 33.98
CA GLU A 244 4.47 2.69 34.28
C GLU A 244 3.15 3.46 34.29
N PHE A 245 2.27 3.19 33.33
CA PHE A 245 0.94 3.81 33.25
C PHE A 245 0.09 3.48 34.45
N ARG A 246 0.12 2.22 34.92
CA ARG A 246 -0.56 1.84 36.15
C ARG A 246 -0.03 2.63 37.36
N PHE A 247 1.29 2.78 37.51
CA PHE A 247 1.87 3.56 38.61
C PHE A 247 1.53 5.04 38.54
N ARG A 248 1.37 5.58 37.34
CA ARG A 248 0.98 6.97 37.11
C ARG A 248 -0.54 7.20 37.09
N ASN A 249 -1.34 6.18 37.39
CA ASN A 249 -2.80 6.23 37.28
C ASN A 249 -3.32 6.69 35.90
N ILE A 250 -2.57 6.40 34.84
CA ILE A 250 -3.04 6.61 33.47
C ILE A 250 -4.04 5.49 33.16
N PRO A 251 -5.27 5.79 32.69
CA PRO A 251 -6.36 4.83 32.57
C PRO A 251 -6.23 3.96 31.31
N PHE A 252 -5.10 3.29 31.16
CA PHE A 252 -4.81 2.34 30.09
C PHE A 252 -4.59 0.96 30.69
N LYS A 253 -5.49 0.01 30.41
CA LYS A 253 -5.46 -1.32 31.00
C LYS A 253 -5.47 -2.39 29.90
N VAL A 254 -4.62 -3.40 30.07
CA VAL A 254 -4.60 -4.58 29.21
C VAL A 254 -4.85 -5.82 30.07
N ARG A 255 -5.81 -6.66 29.67
CA ARG A 255 -6.13 -7.91 30.34
C ARG A 255 -6.17 -9.07 29.35
N LEU A 256 -5.77 -10.25 29.81
CA LEU A 256 -5.86 -11.52 29.11
C LEU A 256 -7.15 -12.23 29.51
N TYR A 257 -7.95 -12.62 28.52
CA TYR A 257 -9.16 -13.40 28.73
C TYR A 257 -9.01 -14.79 28.11
N GLU A 258 -9.11 -15.84 28.93
CA GLU A 258 -8.98 -17.26 28.50
C GLU A 258 -10.31 -17.92 28.14
N GLY A 259 -11.44 -17.20 28.23
CA GLY A 259 -12.76 -17.77 27.99
C GLY A 259 -13.08 -17.97 26.49
N ALA A 260 -14.38 -18.14 26.21
CA ALA A 260 -14.85 -18.38 24.84
C ALA A 260 -14.51 -17.19 23.92
N ARG A 261 -14.14 -17.49 22.67
CA ARG A 261 -13.84 -16.45 21.70
C ARG A 261 -15.08 -15.62 21.39
N THR A 262 -14.98 -14.31 21.63
CA THR A 262 -15.95 -13.31 21.21
C THR A 262 -15.53 -12.63 19.89
N TYR A 263 -16.46 -11.94 19.24
CA TYR A 263 -16.10 -11.14 18.06
C TYR A 263 -15.13 -10.02 18.44
N SER A 264 -14.13 -9.81 17.59
CA SER A 264 -13.25 -8.67 17.76
C SER A 264 -13.98 -7.39 17.38
N HIS A 265 -13.82 -6.39 18.24
CA HIS A 265 -14.52 -5.14 18.10
C HIS A 265 -13.77 -4.00 18.77
N PHE A 266 -14.13 -2.81 18.37
CA PHE A 266 -13.78 -1.56 18.99
C PHE A 266 -15.08 -0.84 19.34
N THR A 267 -15.25 -0.36 20.57
CA THR A 267 -16.33 0.57 20.93
C THR A 267 -15.79 1.78 21.67
N ILE A 268 -16.51 2.89 21.54
CA ILE A 268 -16.39 4.04 22.43
C ILE A 268 -17.72 4.23 23.14
N ASP A 269 -17.66 4.24 24.47
CA ASP A 269 -18.81 4.24 25.36
C ASP A 269 -19.80 3.14 24.93
N SER A 270 -21.08 3.48 24.84
CA SER A 270 -22.16 2.62 24.32
C SER A 270 -22.83 3.24 23.10
N ASP A 271 -22.09 4.10 22.36
CA ASP A 271 -22.62 4.92 21.28
C ASP A 271 -22.37 4.34 19.89
N ARG A 272 -21.25 3.65 19.70
CA ARG A 272 -20.87 3.08 18.41
C ARG A 272 -19.85 1.95 18.54
N THR A 273 -19.87 1.07 17.56
CA THR A 273 -18.94 -0.05 17.47
C THR A 273 -18.43 -0.22 16.04
N VAL A 274 -17.17 -0.65 15.94
CA VAL A 274 -16.62 -1.30 14.76
C VAL A 274 -16.49 -2.78 15.09
N LEU A 275 -17.28 -3.62 14.44
CA LEU A 275 -17.31 -5.06 14.64
C LEU A 275 -16.69 -5.76 13.43
N ILE A 276 -15.75 -6.66 13.67
CA ILE A 276 -15.08 -7.39 12.58
C ILE A 276 -15.83 -8.69 12.26
N ILE A 277 -16.07 -8.88 10.97
CA ILE A 277 -16.91 -9.96 10.44
C ILE A 277 -16.03 -11.07 9.85
N THR A 278 -15.04 -10.72 9.03
CA THR A 278 -14.14 -11.68 8.39
C THR A 278 -12.69 -11.19 8.46
N GLU A 279 -11.75 -12.11 8.64
CA GLU A 279 -10.31 -11.79 8.71
C GLU A 279 -9.59 -11.93 7.37
N ASN A 280 -10.12 -12.74 6.43
CA ASN A 280 -9.53 -12.94 5.10
C ASN A 280 -10.63 -13.09 4.03
N PRO A 281 -10.95 -12.04 3.25
CA PRO A 281 -10.42 -10.68 3.36
C PRO A 281 -10.88 -9.99 4.66
N MET A 282 -10.12 -9.00 5.13
CA MET A 282 -10.48 -8.24 6.33
C MET A 282 -11.73 -7.38 6.05
N THR A 283 -12.83 -7.63 6.77
CA THR A 283 -14.05 -6.84 6.67
C THR A 283 -14.65 -6.56 8.05
N ALA A 284 -15.20 -5.36 8.20
CA ALA A 284 -15.86 -4.94 9.42
C ALA A 284 -17.15 -4.17 9.12
N ILE A 285 -17.96 -3.97 10.15
CA ILE A 285 -19.12 -3.09 10.10
C ILE A 285 -18.97 -2.03 11.19
N TYR A 286 -19.13 -0.78 10.80
CA TYR A 286 -19.33 0.33 11.71
C TYR A 286 -20.84 0.50 11.94
N VAL A 287 -21.24 0.63 13.20
CA VAL A 287 -22.65 0.77 13.60
C VAL A 287 -22.76 1.77 14.74
N THR A 288 -23.75 2.67 14.68
CA THR A 288 -24.10 3.57 15.78
C THR A 288 -25.31 3.05 16.56
N ARG A 289 -25.44 3.51 17.80
CA ARG A 289 -26.54 3.14 18.71
C ARG A 289 -27.89 3.52 18.14
N GLY A 290 -27.96 4.65 17.43
CA GLY A 290 -29.18 5.09 16.74
C GLY A 290 -29.64 4.13 15.63
N PHE A 291 -28.72 3.33 15.07
CA PHE A 291 -29.05 2.32 14.07
C PHE A 291 -29.46 0.98 14.69
N ASN A 292 -28.67 0.49 15.65
CA ASN A 292 -28.92 -0.80 16.30
C ASN A 292 -28.43 -0.76 17.77
N PRO A 293 -29.29 -0.32 18.70
CA PRO A 293 -28.91 -0.21 20.12
C PRO A 293 -28.63 -1.58 20.72
N ASP A 294 -29.45 -2.59 20.40
CA ASP A 294 -29.33 -3.96 20.93
C ASP A 294 -27.98 -4.59 20.59
N LEU A 295 -27.47 -4.38 19.36
CA LEU A 295 -26.15 -4.87 18.99
C LEU A 295 -25.05 -4.25 19.85
N ILE A 296 -25.12 -2.94 20.10
CA ILE A 296 -24.10 -2.23 20.87
C ILE A 296 -24.17 -2.64 22.34
N ASP A 297 -25.37 -2.72 22.90
CA ASP A 297 -25.58 -3.15 24.29
C ASP A 297 -25.02 -4.55 24.49
N ASN A 298 -25.37 -5.50 23.62
CA ASN A 298 -24.84 -6.86 23.68
C ASN A 298 -23.30 -6.90 23.56
N VAL A 299 -22.71 -6.10 22.67
CA VAL A 299 -21.25 -6.02 22.50
C VAL A 299 -20.58 -5.48 23.76
N CYS A 300 -21.11 -4.40 24.35
CA CYS A 300 -20.58 -3.80 25.56
C CYS A 300 -20.75 -4.71 26.79
N GLU A 301 -21.91 -5.33 26.96
CA GLU A 301 -22.18 -6.26 28.07
C GLU A 301 -21.27 -7.49 27.99
N THR A 302 -21.14 -8.09 26.80
CA THR A 302 -20.23 -9.23 26.58
C THR A 302 -18.78 -8.84 26.84
N PHE A 303 -18.37 -7.62 26.44
CA PHE A 303 -17.03 -7.10 26.75
C PHE A 303 -16.83 -6.97 28.25
N ASP A 304 -17.75 -6.31 28.95
CA ASP A 304 -17.62 -6.01 30.38
C ASP A 304 -17.63 -7.30 31.21
N GLU A 305 -18.43 -8.31 30.84
CA GLU A 305 -18.38 -9.65 31.44
C GLU A 305 -17.01 -10.32 31.22
N ALA A 306 -16.50 -10.32 29.99
CA ALA A 306 -15.19 -10.88 29.69
C ALA A 306 -14.07 -10.14 30.43
N TRP A 307 -14.19 -8.82 30.55
CA TRP A 307 -13.24 -7.94 31.23
C TRP A 307 -13.12 -8.23 32.72
N GLU A 308 -14.24 -8.45 33.41
CA GLU A 308 -14.25 -8.78 34.84
C GLU A 308 -13.64 -10.16 35.13
N ASN A 309 -13.75 -11.08 34.17
CA ASN A 309 -13.15 -12.41 34.26
C ASN A 309 -11.70 -12.47 33.74
N ALA A 310 -11.15 -11.36 33.23
CA ALA A 310 -9.83 -11.32 32.62
C ALA A 310 -8.73 -10.93 33.61
N ILE A 311 -7.52 -11.45 33.39
CA ILE A 311 -6.37 -11.25 34.26
C ILE A 311 -5.52 -10.08 33.72
N PRO A 312 -5.14 -9.08 34.52
CA PRO A 312 -4.22 -8.03 34.10
C PRO A 312 -2.93 -8.61 33.53
N ILE A 313 -2.46 -8.11 32.38
CA ILE A 313 -1.31 -8.70 31.68
C ILE A 313 -0.03 -8.68 32.51
N ILE A 314 0.12 -7.68 33.39
CA ILE A 314 1.27 -7.54 34.30
C ILE A 314 1.13 -8.37 35.59
N GLU A 315 0.00 -9.07 35.76
CA GLU A 315 -0.30 -9.94 36.90
C GLU A 315 -0.53 -11.39 36.48
N LEU A 316 -0.18 -11.76 35.24
CA LEU A 316 -0.35 -13.13 34.77
C LEU A 316 0.44 -14.10 35.66
N PRO A 317 -0.18 -15.21 36.09
CA PRO A 317 0.49 -16.15 36.96
C PRO A 317 1.48 -17.00 36.17
N ASP A 318 2.58 -17.38 36.82
CA ASP A 318 3.68 -18.11 36.18
C ASP A 318 3.25 -19.49 35.66
N ASP A 319 2.29 -20.14 36.31
CA ASP A 319 1.77 -21.43 35.86
C ASP A 319 1.03 -21.30 34.53
N LEU A 320 0.28 -20.21 34.33
CA LEU A 320 -0.40 -19.92 33.07
C LEU A 320 0.61 -19.69 31.94
N LEU A 321 1.63 -18.86 32.15
CA LEU A 321 2.65 -18.58 31.14
C LEU A 321 3.45 -19.84 30.76
N LYS A 322 3.72 -20.72 31.74
CA LYS A 322 4.38 -22.01 31.52
C LYS A 322 3.55 -22.99 30.70
N ARG A 323 2.21 -22.91 30.71
CA ARG A 323 1.36 -23.80 29.88
C ARG A 323 1.61 -23.61 28.38
N TYR A 324 1.99 -22.41 27.95
CA TYR A 324 2.23 -22.09 26.55
C TYR A 324 3.68 -22.33 26.11
N ASP A 325 4.65 -22.14 27.01
CA ASP A 325 6.10 -22.34 26.79
C ASP A 325 6.68 -21.72 25.49
N THR A 326 6.08 -20.62 25.04
CA THR A 326 6.54 -19.91 23.85
C THR A 326 7.58 -18.86 24.18
N THR A 327 8.19 -18.29 23.14
CA THR A 327 9.12 -17.19 23.33
C THR A 327 8.43 -15.96 23.96
N VAL A 328 7.19 -15.64 23.55
CA VAL A 328 6.43 -14.53 24.16
C VAL A 328 6.06 -14.82 25.62
N SER A 329 5.65 -16.05 25.95
CA SER A 329 5.25 -16.37 27.34
C SER A 329 6.45 -16.37 28.30
N ARG A 330 7.61 -16.89 27.86
CA ARG A 330 8.86 -16.82 28.62
C ARG A 330 9.30 -15.38 28.86
N GLU A 331 9.17 -14.54 27.85
CA GLU A 331 9.54 -13.14 27.92
C GLU A 331 8.60 -12.33 28.83
N LEU A 332 7.29 -12.56 28.75
CA LEU A 332 6.32 -11.99 29.69
C LEU A 332 6.63 -12.38 31.14
N SER A 333 6.96 -13.65 31.40
CA SER A 333 7.30 -14.11 32.75
C SER A 333 8.53 -13.37 33.30
N ARG A 334 9.57 -13.18 32.46
CA ARG A 334 10.76 -12.40 32.82
C ARG A 334 10.39 -10.95 33.18
N ILE A 335 9.68 -10.26 32.29
CA ILE A 335 9.32 -8.85 32.46
C ILE A 335 8.42 -8.63 33.68
N ILE A 336 7.42 -9.50 33.89
CA ILE A 336 6.49 -9.41 35.03
C ILE A 336 7.25 -9.55 36.36
N ARG A 337 8.23 -10.47 36.45
CA ARG A 337 9.09 -10.58 37.64
C ARG A 337 9.90 -9.32 37.87
N GLU A 338 10.52 -8.78 36.82
CA GLU A 338 11.30 -7.54 36.94
C GLU A 338 10.46 -6.33 37.35
N ILE A 339 9.23 -6.22 36.83
CA ILE A 339 8.27 -5.20 37.25
C ILE A 339 7.93 -5.42 38.73
N ARG A 340 7.60 -6.64 39.14
CA ARG A 340 7.26 -6.94 40.55
C ARG A 340 8.40 -6.54 41.49
N ASP A 341 9.63 -6.94 41.16
CA ASP A 341 10.82 -6.63 41.98
C ASP A 341 11.08 -5.11 42.03
N ARG A 342 10.97 -4.41 40.90
CA ARG A 342 11.18 -2.96 40.83
C ARG A 342 10.18 -2.17 41.67
N TYR A 343 8.93 -2.65 41.75
CA TYR A 343 7.84 -1.90 42.37
C TYR A 343 7.45 -2.40 43.76
N SER A 344 7.84 -3.61 44.16
CA SER A 344 7.79 -4.04 45.57
C SER A 344 8.67 -3.16 46.45
N ASP A 345 9.78 -2.68 45.91
CA ASP A 345 10.69 -1.76 46.61
C ASP A 345 10.09 -0.35 46.79
N LEU A 346 9.08 0.01 45.99
CA LEU A 346 8.43 1.33 46.00
C LEU A 346 7.14 1.36 46.82
N SER A 347 6.45 0.23 47.01
CA SER A 347 5.21 0.17 47.78
C SER A 347 5.42 0.12 49.29
N GLY A 348 6.64 -0.09 49.78
CA GLY A 348 6.96 -0.07 51.22
C GLY A 348 6.26 -1.14 52.05
N GLU A 349 5.59 -2.11 51.42
CA GLU A 349 5.01 -3.28 52.09
C GLU A 349 6.08 -4.38 52.16
N LYS A 350 6.81 -4.40 53.28
CA LYS A 350 7.53 -5.59 53.76
C LYS A 350 6.65 -6.41 54.69
#